data_AF-A0AAN9VTT0-F1
#
_entry.id   AF-A0AAN9VTT0-F1
#
_cell.length_a   1.000
_cell.length_b   1.000
_cell.length_c   1.000
_cell.angle_alpha   90.00
_cell.angle_beta   90.00
_cell.angle_gamma   90.00
#
_symmetry.space_group_name_H-M   'P 1'
#
loop_
_entity.id
_entity.type
_entity.pdbx_description
1 polymer ?
#
loop_
_entity_poly.entity_id
_entity_poly.type
_entity_poly.pdbx_seq_one_letter_code
_entity_poly.pdbx_strand_id
1 'polypeptide(L)'
;MVLTMYLSRLVLPLKWTRAISTSVVNNGKRNFRKFLLHNKRGSRSFKEERKKLKGNEPTDVPVYHYGVRPTGYHDAKGNFIAVPEMIPELMVPDLTDFKLKPYVSYRVPDVVQSEFTAQDLFDAVYSRKIVEDFKNNKLDSNGNPTEPSEEEALTPEEAKERARRTGSDIFEY
;
A
#
# COMPACT_ATOMS: atom_id res chain seq x y z
N MET A 1 -22.67 63.93 59.20
CA MET A 1 -22.71 62.86 60.22
C MET A 1 -23.92 61.99 59.92
N VAL A 2 -23.66 60.74 59.51
CA VAL A 2 -24.54 59.56 59.44
C VAL A 2 -25.99 59.76 58.94
N LEU A 3 -26.27 59.33 57.68
CA LEU A 3 -27.62 58.95 57.27
C LEU A 3 -27.74 57.42 57.37
N THR A 4 -28.60 56.96 58.27
CA THR A 4 -28.89 55.56 58.55
C THR A 4 -29.81 54.92 57.51
N MET A 5 -29.59 53.61 57.34
CA MET A 5 -30.33 52.55 56.62
C MET A 5 -31.80 52.82 56.24
N TYR A 6 -32.21 52.31 55.08
CA TYR A 6 -33.26 51.28 54.97
C TYR A 6 -33.15 50.56 53.61
N LEU A 7 -32.53 49.38 53.59
CA LEU A 7 -32.56 48.47 52.45
C LEU A 7 -33.80 47.58 52.61
N SER A 8 -34.88 47.93 51.91
CA SER A 8 -36.10 47.12 51.88
C SER A 8 -35.83 45.79 51.16
N ARG A 9 -35.86 44.69 51.91
CA ARG A 9 -35.87 43.33 51.35
C ARG A 9 -37.19 43.10 50.64
N LEU A 10 -37.18 43.20 49.31
CA LEU A 10 -38.25 42.67 48.46
C LEU A 10 -38.18 41.13 48.51
N VAL A 11 -38.98 40.53 49.40
CA VAL A 11 -39.21 39.08 49.42
C VAL A 11 -40.20 38.76 48.31
N LEU A 12 -39.69 38.37 47.14
CA LEU A 12 -40.54 37.80 46.09
C LEU A 12 -40.98 36.40 46.53
N PRO A 13 -42.28 36.05 46.45
CA PRO A 13 -42.72 34.70 46.79
C PRO A 13 -42.12 33.72 45.76
N LEU A 14 -41.29 32.78 46.24
CA LEU A 14 -40.79 31.66 45.46
C LEU A 14 -41.97 30.80 45.00
N LYS A 15 -42.43 31.05 43.77
CA LYS A 15 -43.47 30.26 43.13
C LYS A 15 -42.86 28.91 42.74
N TRP A 16 -43.10 27.88 43.56
CA TRP A 16 -42.61 26.53 43.29
C TRP A 16 -43.44 25.90 42.17
N THR A 17 -43.02 26.09 40.93
CA THR A 17 -43.54 25.30 39.82
C THR A 17 -42.88 23.92 39.89
N ARG A 18 -43.68 22.87 40.06
CA ARG A 18 -43.20 21.50 39.82
C ARG A 18 -43.05 21.33 38.32
N ALA A 19 -41.88 21.66 37.78
CA ALA A 19 -41.52 21.26 36.44
C ALA A 19 -41.00 19.82 36.49
N ILE A 20 -41.61 18.91 35.72
CA ILE A 20 -41.00 17.61 35.45
C ILE A 20 -39.91 17.87 34.42
N SER A 21 -38.65 17.87 34.86
CA SER A 21 -37.53 17.73 33.94
C SER A 21 -37.51 16.29 33.47
N THR A 22 -38.00 16.03 32.26
CA THR A 22 -37.65 14.80 31.55
C THR A 22 -36.25 15.00 30.98
N SER A 23 -35.22 14.96 31.83
CA SER A 23 -33.90 14.64 31.32
C SER A 23 -34.02 13.23 30.76
N VAL A 24 -33.99 13.12 29.42
CA VAL A 24 -33.96 11.82 28.76
C VAL A 24 -32.87 10.99 29.43
N VAL A 25 -33.20 9.75 29.78
CA VAL A 25 -32.24 8.75 30.24
C VAL A 25 -31.08 8.82 29.26
N ASN A 26 -29.91 9.27 29.73
CA ASN A 26 -28.75 9.42 28.88
C ASN A 26 -28.18 8.02 28.61
N ASN A 27 -28.96 7.19 27.92
CA ASN A 27 -28.60 5.86 27.44
C ASN A 27 -27.74 5.98 26.17
N GLY A 28 -26.84 6.95 26.17
CA GLY A 28 -25.92 7.26 25.07
C GLY A 28 -24.51 7.61 25.54
N LYS A 29 -24.23 7.67 26.84
CA LYS A 29 -22.87 7.85 27.36
C LYS A 29 -22.16 6.51 27.52
N ARG A 30 -21.80 5.91 26.38
CA ARG A 30 -20.67 4.98 26.14
C ARG A 30 -20.80 4.37 24.73
N ASN A 31 -20.55 5.16 23.70
CA ASN A 31 -20.31 4.62 22.36
C ASN A 31 -18.97 5.11 21.78
N PHE A 32 -17.91 4.92 22.56
CA PHE A 32 -16.57 4.76 21.98
C PHE A 32 -16.49 3.38 21.35
N ARG A 33 -16.96 3.26 20.11
CA ARG A 33 -16.64 2.09 19.28
C ARG A 33 -16.13 2.57 17.93
N LYS A 34 -14.79 2.67 17.87
CA LYS A 34 -13.92 2.54 16.69
C LYS A 34 -14.56 2.95 15.37
N PHE A 35 -14.70 4.24 15.09
CA PHE A 35 -15.16 4.70 13.78
C PHE A 35 -13.98 5.06 12.87
N LEU A 36 -13.66 4.15 11.95
CA LEU A 36 -12.96 4.48 10.71
C LEU A 36 -13.96 5.21 9.79
N LEU A 37 -13.96 6.55 9.77
CA LEU A 37 -14.90 7.35 8.98
C LEU A 37 -14.40 7.58 7.55
N HIS A 38 -14.48 6.54 6.71
CA HIS A 38 -14.08 6.62 5.30
C HIS A 38 -15.29 6.89 4.39
N ASN A 39 -15.31 8.04 3.72
CA ASN A 39 -16.18 8.52 2.60
C ASN A 39 -17.73 8.34 2.68
N LYS A 40 -18.29 7.60 3.64
CA LYS A 40 -19.73 7.22 3.67
C LYS A 40 -20.57 7.98 4.69
N ARG A 41 -19.96 8.54 5.75
CA ARG A 41 -20.67 9.30 6.81
C ARG A 41 -20.75 10.79 6.48
N GLY A 42 -21.82 11.45 6.93
CA GLY A 42 -22.14 12.85 6.67
C GLY A 42 -23.51 13.04 6.03
N SER A 43 -24.05 14.27 6.08
CA SER A 43 -25.29 14.65 5.41
C SER A 43 -25.16 14.61 3.88
N ARG A 44 -26.28 14.70 3.16
CA ARG A 44 -26.26 14.83 1.70
C ARG A 44 -25.51 16.08 1.26
N SER A 45 -25.73 17.21 1.94
CA SER A 45 -25.03 18.47 1.70
C SER A 45 -23.51 18.33 1.86
N PHE A 46 -23.05 17.66 2.92
CA PHE A 46 -21.64 17.39 3.16
C PHE A 46 -21.00 16.58 2.02
N LYS A 47 -21.71 15.57 1.49
CA LYS A 47 -21.23 14.77 0.36
C LYS A 47 -21.21 15.56 -0.95
N GLU A 48 -22.21 16.42 -1.17
CA GLU A 48 -22.27 17.32 -2.32
C GLU A 48 -21.16 18.36 -2.30
N GLU A 49 -20.87 18.97 -1.15
CA GLU A 49 -19.73 19.87 -0.93
C GLU A 49 -18.40 19.15 -1.19
N ARG A 50 -18.26 17.93 -0.68
CA ARG A 50 -17.05 17.12 -0.88
C ARG A 50 -16.82 16.70 -2.34
N LYS A 51 -17.89 16.52 -3.11
CA LYS A 51 -17.80 16.24 -4.56
C LYS A 51 -17.36 17.45 -5.37
N LYS A 52 -17.59 18.67 -4.86
CA LYS A 52 -17.17 19.92 -5.51
C LYS A 52 -15.69 20.21 -5.28
N LEU A 53 -15.11 19.69 -4.20
CA LEU A 53 -13.68 19.81 -3.91
C LEU A 53 -12.89 19.08 -4.99
N LYS A 54 -11.91 19.78 -5.58
CA LYS A 54 -11.09 19.23 -6.66
C LYS A 54 -9.94 18.43 -6.07
N GLY A 55 -9.85 17.14 -6.42
CA GLY A 55 -8.70 16.25 -6.22
C GLY A 55 -7.87 16.54 -4.96
N ASN A 56 -6.78 17.30 -5.13
CA ASN A 56 -5.74 17.55 -4.13
C ASN A 56 -6.04 18.73 -3.17
N GLU A 57 -7.24 19.31 -3.19
CA GLU A 57 -7.61 20.37 -2.26
C GLU A 57 -7.55 19.82 -0.82
N PRO A 58 -6.79 20.47 0.09
CA PRO A 58 -6.69 20.02 1.47
C PRO A 58 -8.06 20.16 2.12
N THR A 59 -8.57 19.05 2.64
CA THR A 59 -9.83 18.98 3.37
C THR A 59 -9.58 18.53 4.78
N ASP A 60 -10.39 19.01 5.73
CA ASP A 60 -10.29 18.62 7.15
C ASP A 60 -10.40 17.10 7.35
N VAL A 61 -11.03 16.39 6.40
CA VAL A 61 -11.12 14.93 6.36
C VAL A 61 -10.66 14.42 4.99
N PRO A 62 -9.46 13.79 4.88
CA PRO A 62 -8.95 13.29 3.62
C PRO A 62 -9.84 12.17 3.05
N VAL A 63 -9.89 12.07 1.72
CA VAL A 63 -10.58 10.97 1.02
C VAL A 63 -9.76 9.70 1.24
N TYR A 64 -10.38 8.68 1.82
CA TYR A 64 -9.70 7.41 2.01
C TYR A 64 -9.91 6.52 0.79
N HIS A 65 -8.81 6.10 0.17
CA HIS A 65 -8.80 5.33 -1.08
C HIS A 65 -8.73 3.81 -0.86
N TYR A 66 -8.80 3.32 0.38
CA TYR A 66 -8.82 1.88 0.70
C TYR A 66 -7.64 1.08 0.12
N GLY A 67 -6.47 1.71 -0.03
CA GLY A 67 -5.29 1.08 -0.62
C GLY A 67 -5.34 0.94 -2.14
N VAL A 68 -6.35 1.49 -2.81
CA VAL A 68 -6.40 1.59 -4.28
C VAL A 68 -5.26 2.49 -4.74
N ARG A 69 -4.36 1.93 -5.55
CA ARG A 69 -3.30 2.70 -6.22
C ARG A 69 -3.92 3.47 -7.39
N PRO A 70 -3.63 4.77 -7.55
CA PRO A 70 -4.18 5.55 -8.64
C PRO A 70 -3.64 5.05 -9.98
N THR A 71 -4.48 5.07 -11.01
CA THR A 71 -4.16 4.70 -12.40
C THR A 71 -3.99 5.91 -13.32
N GLY A 72 -3.87 7.10 -12.72
CA GLY A 72 -3.88 8.38 -13.42
C GLY A 72 -4.02 9.53 -12.45
N TYR A 73 -4.28 10.73 -12.97
CA TYR A 73 -4.40 11.95 -12.17
C TYR A 73 -5.56 12.82 -12.66
N HIS A 74 -5.99 13.77 -11.84
CA HIS A 74 -7.00 14.76 -12.23
C HIS A 74 -6.32 16.02 -12.79
N ASP A 75 -6.80 16.49 -13.95
CA ASP A 75 -6.40 17.77 -14.54
C ASP A 75 -6.92 18.95 -13.71
N ALA A 76 -6.42 20.18 -13.95
CA ALA A 76 -6.86 21.41 -13.26
C ALA A 76 -8.38 21.69 -13.42
N LYS A 77 -8.97 21.15 -14.50
CA LYS A 77 -10.41 21.20 -14.78
C LYS A 77 -11.23 20.15 -14.01
N GLY A 78 -10.58 19.23 -13.29
CA GLY A 78 -11.21 18.15 -12.52
C GLY A 78 -11.44 16.86 -13.32
N ASN A 79 -11.09 16.83 -14.61
CA ASN A 79 -11.22 15.64 -15.44
C ASN A 79 -10.15 14.61 -15.07
N PHE A 80 -10.55 13.34 -14.93
CA PHE A 80 -9.60 12.25 -14.69
C PHE A 80 -8.91 11.85 -16.00
N ILE A 81 -7.59 11.88 -16.01
CA ILE A 81 -6.73 11.44 -17.12
C ILE A 81 -6.11 10.10 -16.70
N ALA A 82 -6.48 9.03 -17.38
CA ALA A 82 -5.87 7.72 -17.20
C ALA A 82 -4.50 7.69 -17.90
N VAL A 83 -3.49 7.14 -17.22
CA VAL A 83 -2.13 6.98 -17.75
C VAL A 83 -1.93 5.49 -18.02
N PRO A 84 -1.82 5.05 -19.29
CA PRO A 84 -1.72 3.64 -19.65
C PRO A 84 -0.61 2.90 -18.89
N GLU A 85 0.54 3.55 -18.69
CA GLU A 85 1.71 2.99 -18.01
C GLU A 85 1.47 2.77 -16.50
N MET A 86 0.47 3.43 -15.91
CA MET A 86 0.08 3.25 -14.51
C MET A 86 -0.97 2.15 -14.32
N ILE A 87 -1.57 1.65 -15.41
CA ILE A 87 -2.58 0.59 -15.36
C ILE A 87 -1.86 -0.75 -15.34
N PRO A 88 -2.04 -1.59 -14.30
CA PRO A 88 -1.40 -2.90 -14.25
C PRO A 88 -1.98 -3.82 -15.34
N GLU A 89 -1.11 -4.35 -16.19
CA GLU A 89 -1.45 -5.34 -17.21
C GLU A 89 -1.18 -6.76 -16.69
N LEU A 90 -2.14 -7.66 -16.87
CA LEU A 90 -1.99 -9.07 -16.52
C LEU A 90 -1.39 -9.83 -17.72
N MET A 91 -0.12 -10.21 -17.62
CA MET A 91 0.58 -11.02 -18.62
C MET A 91 0.19 -12.49 -18.46
N VAL A 92 -0.87 -12.93 -19.17
CA VAL A 92 -1.38 -14.31 -19.11
C VAL A 92 -0.74 -15.15 -20.23
N PRO A 93 0.07 -16.17 -19.91
CA PRO A 93 0.61 -17.09 -20.92
C PRO A 93 -0.48 -18.01 -21.49
N ASP A 94 -0.26 -18.54 -22.69
CA ASP A 94 -1.13 -19.59 -23.22
C ASP A 94 -0.89 -20.91 -22.46
N LEU A 95 -1.98 -21.55 -22.04
CA LEU A 95 -1.98 -22.77 -21.24
C LEU A 95 -2.54 -23.98 -22.01
N THR A 96 -2.67 -23.87 -23.34
CA THR A 96 -3.02 -25.01 -24.20
C THR A 96 -2.01 -26.16 -24.01
N ASP A 97 -2.52 -27.38 -23.79
CA ASP A 97 -1.73 -28.60 -23.55
C ASP A 97 -0.72 -28.53 -22.38
N PHE A 98 -0.97 -27.68 -21.38
CA PHE A 98 -0.09 -27.56 -20.22
C PHE A 98 -0.17 -28.81 -19.32
N LYS A 99 0.97 -29.50 -19.15
CA LYS A 99 1.05 -30.79 -18.45
C LYS A 99 0.92 -30.67 -16.93
N LEU A 100 1.34 -29.55 -16.35
CA LEU A 100 1.36 -29.37 -14.90
C LEU A 100 -0.05 -29.07 -14.39
N LYS A 101 -0.40 -29.66 -13.25
CA LYS A 101 -1.70 -29.49 -12.59
C LYS A 101 -1.51 -28.82 -11.23
N PRO A 102 -2.57 -28.18 -10.67
CA PRO A 102 -2.49 -27.54 -9.35
C PRO A 102 -2.18 -28.51 -8.20
N TYR A 103 -2.41 -29.81 -8.40
CA TYR A 103 -2.21 -30.85 -7.40
C TYR A 103 -1.32 -31.97 -7.94
N VAL A 104 -0.54 -32.56 -7.04
CA VAL A 104 0.38 -33.67 -7.30
C VAL A 104 -0.18 -34.94 -6.66
N SER A 105 0.14 -36.10 -7.26
CA SER A 105 -0.26 -37.41 -6.73
C SER A 105 0.53 -37.78 -5.47
N TYR A 106 -0.13 -38.42 -4.50
CA TYR A 106 0.52 -38.99 -3.31
C TYR A 106 1.48 -40.15 -3.60
N ARG A 107 1.55 -40.63 -4.83
CA ARG A 107 2.47 -41.71 -5.23
C ARG A 107 3.90 -41.24 -5.47
N VAL A 108 4.14 -39.92 -5.47
CA VAL A 108 5.46 -39.34 -5.68
C VAL A 108 6.29 -39.53 -4.40
N PRO A 109 7.59 -39.90 -4.50
CA PRO A 109 8.45 -40.03 -3.33
C PRO A 109 8.68 -38.67 -2.65
N ASP A 110 8.93 -38.71 -1.34
CA ASP A 110 9.27 -37.51 -0.58
C ASP A 110 10.64 -36.97 -1.03
N VAL A 111 10.68 -35.68 -1.37
CA VAL A 111 11.90 -34.97 -1.76
C VAL A 111 12.28 -34.00 -0.64
N VAL A 112 13.46 -34.18 -0.06
CA VAL A 112 14.05 -33.23 0.89
C VAL A 112 14.96 -32.29 0.11
N GLN A 113 14.59 -31.02 0.01
CA GLN A 113 15.35 -29.99 -0.68
C GLN A 113 15.95 -29.01 0.35
N SER A 114 17.24 -28.69 0.21
CA SER A 114 17.89 -27.64 1.00
C SER A 114 17.52 -26.25 0.49
N GLU A 115 17.78 -25.22 1.29
CA GLU A 115 17.62 -23.83 0.86
C GLU A 115 18.52 -23.54 -0.35
N PHE A 116 17.98 -22.81 -1.33
CA PHE A 116 18.73 -22.44 -2.52
C PHE A 116 19.59 -21.21 -2.22
N THR A 117 20.91 -21.37 -2.33
CA THR A 117 21.89 -20.34 -1.98
C THR A 117 22.43 -19.62 -3.21
N ALA A 118 23.08 -18.46 -2.99
CA ALA A 118 23.79 -17.75 -4.06
C ALA A 118 24.92 -18.60 -4.68
N GLN A 119 25.51 -19.51 -3.89
CA GLN A 119 26.51 -20.44 -4.38
C GLN A 119 25.88 -21.45 -5.35
N ASP A 120 24.71 -22.00 -5.04
CA ASP A 120 24.02 -22.94 -5.94
C ASP A 120 23.66 -22.28 -7.28
N LEU A 121 23.27 -21.00 -7.25
CA LEU A 121 23.02 -20.22 -8.46
C LEU A 121 24.30 -20.00 -9.27
N PHE A 122 25.39 -19.63 -8.60
CA PHE A 122 26.70 -19.48 -9.24
C PHE A 122 27.16 -20.79 -9.87
N ASP A 123 27.00 -21.90 -9.16
CA ASP A 123 27.37 -23.22 -9.62
C ASP A 123 26.53 -23.67 -10.81
N ALA A 124 25.24 -23.36 -10.82
CA ALA A 124 24.35 -23.69 -11.93
C ALA A 124 24.65 -22.90 -13.22
N VAL A 125 25.01 -21.62 -13.09
CA VAL A 125 25.14 -20.70 -14.24
C VAL A 125 26.59 -20.57 -14.72
N TYR A 126 27.54 -20.28 -13.82
CA TYR A 126 28.90 -19.86 -14.19
C TYR A 126 29.95 -20.95 -14.04
N SER A 127 29.83 -21.85 -13.05
CA SER A 127 30.93 -22.76 -12.69
C SER A 127 31.46 -23.61 -13.86
N ARG A 128 30.56 -24.14 -14.69
CA ARG A 128 30.90 -25.02 -15.81
C ARG A 128 31.83 -24.31 -16.78
N LYS A 129 31.47 -23.08 -17.14
CA LYS A 129 32.22 -22.27 -18.09
C LYS A 129 33.59 -21.87 -17.53
N ILE A 130 33.64 -21.38 -16.30
CA ILE A 130 34.90 -20.98 -15.66
C ILE A 130 35.89 -22.15 -15.59
N VAL A 131 35.40 -23.36 -15.27
CA VAL A 131 36.23 -24.57 -15.24
C VAL A 131 36.77 -24.92 -16.62
N GLU A 132 35.97 -24.76 -17.68
CA GLU A 132 36.39 -24.99 -19.06
C GLU A 132 37.42 -23.97 -19.53
N ASP A 133 37.21 -22.68 -19.24
CA ASP A 133 38.14 -21.61 -19.60
C ASP A 133 39.48 -21.75 -18.87
N PHE A 134 39.43 -22.15 -17.59
CA PHE A 134 40.64 -22.47 -16.83
C PHE A 134 41.41 -23.65 -17.44
N LYS A 135 40.72 -24.74 -17.79
CA LYS A 135 41.36 -25.92 -18.42
C LYS A 135 41.95 -25.60 -19.79
N ASN A 136 41.29 -24.73 -20.55
CA ASN A 136 41.70 -24.35 -21.90
C ASN A 136 42.69 -23.18 -21.95
N ASN A 137 43.14 -22.67 -20.80
CA ASN A 137 43.99 -21.48 -20.68
C ASN A 137 43.43 -20.25 -21.43
N LYS A 138 42.11 -20.08 -21.40
CA LYS A 138 41.39 -18.94 -22.01
C LYS A 138 41.22 -17.76 -21.04
N LEU A 139 42.01 -17.71 -19.98
CA LEU A 139 41.99 -16.63 -19.01
C LEU A 139 43.12 -15.64 -19.29
N ASP A 140 42.83 -14.35 -19.13
CA ASP A 140 43.83 -13.29 -19.21
C ASP A 140 44.76 -13.30 -17.98
N SER A 141 45.80 -12.46 -17.98
CA SER A 141 46.72 -12.31 -16.84
C SER A 141 46.05 -11.81 -15.56
N ASN A 142 44.84 -11.26 -15.65
CA ASN A 142 44.05 -10.75 -14.53
C ASN A 142 43.00 -11.78 -14.04
N GLY A 143 42.91 -12.95 -14.67
CA GLY A 143 41.95 -14.00 -14.35
C GLY A 143 40.56 -13.84 -14.98
N ASN A 144 40.37 -12.92 -15.92
CA ASN A 144 39.11 -12.75 -16.65
C ASN A 144 39.03 -13.67 -17.88
N PRO A 145 37.82 -14.09 -18.27
CA PRO A 145 37.60 -14.82 -19.52
C PRO A 145 37.97 -13.98 -20.75
N THR A 146 38.71 -14.57 -21.69
CA THR A 146 38.99 -13.93 -23.00
C THR A 146 37.72 -13.82 -23.85
N GLU A 147 36.79 -14.77 -23.69
CA GLU A 147 35.50 -14.83 -24.38
C GLU A 147 34.36 -14.84 -23.35
N PRO A 148 33.99 -13.68 -22.76
CA PRO A 148 32.98 -13.61 -21.71
C PRO A 148 31.59 -14.00 -22.23
N SER A 149 30.77 -14.63 -21.38
CA SER A 149 29.38 -14.96 -21.72
C SER A 149 28.51 -13.72 -21.60
N GLU A 150 27.27 -13.79 -22.08
CA GLU A 150 26.34 -12.66 -21.95
C GLU A 150 26.14 -12.23 -20.49
N GLU A 151 26.19 -13.19 -19.55
CA GLU A 151 26.02 -12.91 -18.13
C GLU A 151 27.30 -12.40 -17.46
N GLU A 152 28.49 -12.79 -17.94
CA GLU A 152 29.80 -12.33 -17.43
C GLU A 152 30.19 -10.96 -17.98
N ALA A 153 29.76 -10.64 -19.20
CA ALA A 153 30.03 -9.36 -19.85
C ALA A 153 29.25 -8.19 -19.23
N LEU A 154 28.27 -8.48 -18.38
CA LEU A 154 27.44 -7.47 -17.74
C LEU A 154 28.24 -6.62 -16.76
N THR A 155 28.13 -5.29 -16.91
CA THR A 155 28.63 -4.39 -15.88
C THR A 155 27.77 -4.49 -14.61
N PRO A 156 28.35 -4.25 -13.42
CA PRO A 156 27.57 -4.29 -12.17
C PRO A 156 26.38 -3.33 -12.15
N GLU A 157 26.52 -2.17 -12.82
CA GLU A 157 25.45 -1.18 -12.95
C GLU A 157 24.33 -1.69 -13.85
N GLU A 158 24.67 -2.24 -15.03
CA GLU A 158 23.69 -2.84 -15.94
C GLU A 158 22.98 -4.03 -15.31
N ALA A 159 23.70 -4.88 -14.58
CA ALA A 159 23.10 -5.99 -13.85
C ALA A 159 22.08 -5.50 -12.82
N LYS A 160 22.42 -4.45 -12.07
CA LYS A 160 21.52 -3.82 -11.10
C LYS A 160 20.31 -3.15 -11.76
N GLU A 161 20.48 -2.51 -12.91
CA GLU A 161 19.40 -1.92 -13.69
C GLU A 161 18.45 -2.99 -14.23
N ARG A 162 18.99 -4.08 -14.80
CA ARG A 162 18.20 -5.25 -15.25
C ARG A 162 17.40 -5.84 -14.11
N ALA A 163 18.04 -6.02 -12.95
CA ALA A 163 17.43 -6.52 -11.74
C ALA A 163 16.31 -5.58 -11.23
N ARG A 164 16.40 -4.28 -11.50
CA ARG A 164 15.38 -3.25 -11.14
C ARG A 164 14.34 -3.00 -12.23
N ARG A 165 14.33 -3.75 -13.33
CA ARG A 165 13.29 -3.56 -14.36
C ARG A 165 11.91 -3.91 -13.81
N THR A 166 10.90 -3.25 -14.36
CA THR A 166 9.50 -3.55 -14.05
C THR A 166 9.19 -5.03 -14.35
N GLY A 167 8.60 -5.73 -13.38
CA GLY A 167 8.33 -7.16 -13.46
C GLY A 167 9.37 -8.06 -12.78
N SER A 168 10.42 -7.51 -12.18
CA SER A 168 11.31 -8.26 -11.28
C SER A 168 10.79 -8.32 -9.85
N ASP A 169 11.10 -9.41 -9.15
CA ASP A 169 10.64 -9.70 -7.78
C ASP A 169 11.49 -8.98 -6.70
N ILE A 170 12.39 -8.08 -7.11
CA ILE A 170 13.32 -7.37 -6.21
C ILE A 170 12.63 -6.22 -5.48
N PHE A 171 11.43 -5.83 -5.91
CA PHE A 171 10.65 -4.80 -5.26
C PHE A 171 9.71 -5.40 -4.22
N GLU A 172 10.23 -5.64 -3.02
CA GLU A 172 9.38 -5.69 -1.82
C GLU A 172 8.84 -4.27 -1.55
N TYR A 173 7.52 -4.17 -1.36
CA TYR A 173 6.81 -2.90 -1.13
C TYR A 173 6.90 -2.41 0.31
#